data_AF-A0A7V4MJ33-F1
#
_entry.id   AF-A0A7V4MJ33-F1
#
_cell.length_a   1.000
_cell.length_b   1.000
_cell.length_c   1.000
_cell.angle_alpha   90.00
_cell.angle_beta   90.00
_cell.angle_gamma   90.00
#
_symmetry.space_group_name_H-M   'P 1'
#
loop_
_entity.id
_entity.type
_entity.pdbx_description
1 polymer ?
#
loop_
_entity_poly.entity_id
_entity_poly.type
_entity_poly.pdbx_seq_one_letter_code
_entity_poly.pdbx_strand_id
1 'polypeptide(L)'
;MVMPMSDPCYVSKKFGKLILLILTALFIIGTFILFTQRKSAVRINGATYSIEVADSPEKQYKGLSNRPSICSDCGMLFVFKDRSPRTFVMREMEFPLDIVWIDG
;
A
#
# COMPACT_ATOMS: atom_id res chain seq x y z
N MET A 1 -17.81 51.33 -13.18
CA MET A 1 -17.30 51.32 -14.58
C MET A 1 -16.92 49.87 -14.89
N VAL A 2 -17.87 49.00 -15.27
CA VAL A 2 -18.08 48.44 -16.64
C VAL A 2 -16.75 48.22 -17.39
N MET A 3 -16.31 47.05 -17.87
CA MET A 3 -16.86 45.73 -18.31
C MET A 3 -15.65 44.71 -18.28
N PRO A 4 -15.53 43.59 -19.06
CA PRO A 4 -16.46 42.74 -19.84
C PRO A 4 -16.31 41.22 -19.58
N MET A 5 -17.36 40.41 -19.77
CA MET A 5 -17.71 39.63 -20.98
C MET A 5 -16.84 38.38 -21.21
N SER A 6 -17.51 37.24 -21.21
CA SER A 6 -17.04 35.88 -21.43
C SER A 6 -16.38 35.67 -22.80
N ASP A 7 -15.05 35.53 -22.84
CA ASP A 7 -14.32 35.11 -24.04
C ASP A 7 -14.46 33.59 -24.29
N PRO A 8 -14.97 33.14 -25.45
CA PRO A 8 -15.07 31.72 -25.80
C PRO A 8 -13.71 31.03 -25.97
N CYS A 9 -12.62 31.80 -26.08
CA CYS A 9 -11.26 31.29 -26.20
C CYS A 9 -10.67 30.79 -24.86
N TYR A 10 -11.24 31.19 -23.72
CA TYR A 10 -10.81 30.72 -22.39
C TYR A 10 -11.11 29.24 -22.16
N VAL A 11 -12.13 28.70 -22.83
CA VAL A 11 -12.57 27.30 -22.68
C VAL A 11 -11.58 26.34 -23.36
N SER A 12 -11.06 26.68 -24.54
CA SER A 12 -10.14 25.84 -25.33
C SER A 12 -8.76 25.67 -24.66
N LYS A 13 -8.15 26.76 -24.16
CA LYS A 13 -6.85 26.68 -23.46
C LYS A 13 -6.95 26.10 -22.05
N LYS A 14 -8.11 26.23 -21.39
CA LYS A 14 -8.37 25.56 -20.11
C LYS A 14 -8.46 24.05 -20.26
N PHE A 15 -9.09 23.54 -21.32
CA PHE A 15 -9.25 22.10 -21.53
C PHE A 15 -7.90 21.39 -21.73
N GLY A 16 -6.99 21.95 -22.55
CA GLY A 16 -5.65 21.38 -22.75
C GLY A 16 -4.80 21.36 -21.48
N LYS A 17 -4.86 22.43 -20.67
CA LYS A 17 -4.18 22.46 -19.36
C LYS A 17 -4.81 21.52 -18.34
N LEU A 18 -6.13 21.35 -18.37
CA LEU A 18 -6.84 20.43 -17.48
C LEU A 18 -6.51 18.97 -17.79
N ILE A 19 -6.44 18.61 -19.08
CA ILE A 19 -6.02 17.27 -19.52
C ILE A 19 -4.56 17.00 -19.09
N LEU A 20 -3.66 17.98 -19.23
CA LEU A 20 -2.27 17.85 -18.79
C LEU A 20 -2.15 17.69 -17.26
N LEU A 21 -2.97 18.42 -16.48
CA LEU A 21 -3.01 18.28 -15.02
C LEU A 21 -3.57 16.93 -14.59
N ILE A 22 -4.58 16.41 -15.28
CA ILE A 22 -5.15 15.08 -15.00
C ILE A 22 -4.14 13.98 -15.34
N LEU A 23 -3.45 14.07 -16.49
CA LEU A 23 -2.44 13.09 -16.89
C LEU A 23 -1.25 13.05 -15.91
N THR A 24 -0.79 14.21 -15.45
CA THR A 24 0.29 14.29 -14.44
C THR A 24 -0.16 13.76 -13.08
N ALA A 25 -1.38 14.07 -12.63
CA ALA A 25 -1.94 13.51 -11.41
C ALA A 25 -2.10 11.97 -11.49
N LEU A 26 -2.60 11.44 -12.61
CA LEU A 26 -2.70 10.00 -12.85
C LEU A 26 -1.33 9.32 -12.86
N PHE A 27 -0.31 9.96 -13.42
CA PHE A 27 1.05 9.46 -13.40
C PHE A 27 1.64 9.42 -11.99
N ILE A 28 1.41 10.46 -11.18
CA ILE A 28 1.85 10.52 -9.77
C ILE A 28 1.13 9.44 -8.94
N ILE A 29 -0.18 9.27 -9.13
CA ILE A 29 -0.96 8.23 -8.44
C ILE A 29 -0.49 6.83 -8.86
N GLY A 30 -0.29 6.59 -10.15
CA GLY A 30 0.19 5.31 -10.67
C GLY A 30 1.58 4.95 -10.13
N THR A 31 2.51 5.90 -10.12
CA THR A 31 3.86 5.71 -9.57
C THR A 31 3.83 5.47 -8.06
N PHE A 32 2.96 6.17 -7.32
CA PHE A 32 2.76 5.94 -5.89
C PHE A 32 2.19 4.55 -5.60
N ILE A 33 1.22 4.08 -6.37
CA ILE A 33 0.65 2.72 -6.25
C ILE A 33 1.73 1.67 -6.50
N LEU A 34 2.55 1.82 -7.55
CA LEU A 34 3.68 0.94 -7.86
C LEU A 34 4.70 0.89 -6.72
N PHE A 35 4.96 2.01 -6.05
CA PHE A 35 5.90 2.07 -4.93
C PHE A 35 5.43 1.27 -3.70
N THR A 36 4.12 1.17 -3.48
CA THR A 36 3.56 0.49 -2.29
C THR A 36 3.52 -1.04 -2.38
N GLN A 37 3.70 -1.64 -3.57
CA GLN A 37 3.56 -3.08 -3.82
C GLN A 37 4.89 -3.86 -3.76
N ARG A 38 5.85 -3.46 -2.92
CA ARG A 38 7.08 -4.24 -2.69
C ARG A 38 6.78 -5.51 -1.88
N LYS A 39 6.37 -6.57 -2.56
CA LYS A 39 6.36 -7.94 -2.01
C LYS A 39 7.78 -8.51 -2.10
N SER A 40 8.27 -9.09 -1.01
CA SER A 40 9.60 -9.70 -0.93
C SER A 40 9.46 -11.22 -0.96
N ALA A 41 10.35 -11.93 -1.65
CA ALA A 41 10.36 -13.40 -1.62
C ALA A 41 11.35 -13.90 -0.58
N VAL A 42 10.93 -14.83 0.28
CA VAL A 42 11.78 -15.47 1.29
C VAL A 42 11.82 -16.97 1.01
N ARG A 43 13.00 -17.59 1.15
CA ARG A 43 13.16 -19.04 0.99
C ARG A 43 13.44 -19.69 2.34
N ILE A 44 12.61 -20.65 2.74
CA ILE A 44 12.74 -21.40 3.99
C ILE A 44 12.73 -22.88 3.64
N ASN A 45 13.82 -23.60 3.98
CA ASN A 45 13.97 -25.03 3.71
C ASN A 45 13.63 -25.44 2.25
N GLY A 46 14.00 -24.60 1.27
CA GLY A 46 13.73 -24.83 -0.14
C GLY A 46 12.37 -24.35 -0.65
N ALA A 47 11.38 -24.14 0.23
CA ALA A 47 10.10 -23.52 -0.11
C ALA A 47 10.24 -22.00 -0.28
N THR A 48 9.45 -21.40 -1.18
CA THR A 48 9.48 -19.96 -1.46
C THR A 48 8.16 -19.33 -1.04
N TYR A 49 8.24 -18.29 -0.22
CA TYR A 49 7.09 -17.56 0.30
C TYR A 49 7.12 -16.11 -0.17
N SER A 50 5.96 -15.59 -0.55
CA SER A 50 5.74 -14.18 -0.87
C SER A 50 5.36 -13.43 0.40
N ILE A 51 6.25 -12.57 0.86
CA ILE A 51 6.17 -11.90 2.16
C ILE A 51 5.93 -10.40 1.97
N GLU A 52 4.89 -9.89 2.62
CA GLU A 52 4.68 -8.45 2.83
C GLU A 52 5.45 -7.99 4.08
N VAL A 53 6.11 -6.83 4.03
CA VAL A 53 6.91 -6.32 5.16
C VAL A 53 6.14 -5.22 5.90
N ALA A 54 5.84 -5.48 7.17
CA ALA A 54 5.26 -4.52 8.11
C ALA A 54 6.36 -3.84 8.93
N ASP A 55 7.02 -2.87 8.31
CA ASP A 55 8.14 -2.06 8.83
C ASP A 55 7.71 -0.72 9.46
N SER A 56 6.42 -0.37 9.37
CA SER A 56 5.85 0.85 9.97
C SER A 56 4.76 0.52 10.99
N PRO A 57 4.53 1.37 12.01
CA PRO A 57 3.47 1.17 13.00
C PRO A 57 2.08 0.99 12.37
N GLU A 58 1.79 1.69 11.28
CA GLU A 58 0.51 1.60 10.57
C GLU A 58 0.35 0.24 9.90
N LYS A 59 1.41 -0.25 9.25
CA LYS A 59 1.40 -1.59 8.63
C LYS A 59 1.30 -2.69 9.70
N GLN A 60 2.00 -2.53 10.82
CA GLN A 60 1.96 -3.49 11.93
C GLN A 60 0.58 -3.52 12.60
N TYR A 61 -0.04 -2.35 12.78
CA TYR A 61 -1.39 -2.24 13.35
C TYR A 61 -2.45 -2.87 12.42
N LYS A 62 -2.32 -2.66 11.10
CA LYS A 62 -3.23 -3.22 10.10
C LYS A 62 -3.04 -4.72 9.93
N GLY A 63 -1.80 -5.20 9.92
CA GLY A 63 -1.48 -6.59 9.67
C GLY A 63 -2.20 -7.17 8.44
N LEU A 64 -2.82 -8.33 8.63
CA LEU A 64 -3.63 -9.03 7.62
C LEU A 64 -5.15 -8.84 7.83
N SER A 65 -5.57 -7.87 8.65
CA SER A 65 -6.98 -7.54 8.88
C SER A 65 -7.71 -7.11 7.60
N ASN A 66 -9.02 -7.30 7.59
CA ASN A 66 -9.93 -6.95 6.48
C ASN A 66 -9.58 -7.63 5.16
N ARG A 67 -9.07 -8.87 5.23
CA ARG A 67 -8.82 -9.71 4.07
C ARG A 67 -9.67 -10.98 4.20
N PRO A 68 -10.34 -11.42 3.13
CA PRO A 68 -11.11 -12.66 3.15
C PRO A 68 -10.22 -13.90 3.12
N SER A 69 -9.00 -13.77 2.59
CA SER A 69 -8.02 -14.86 2.52
C SER A 69 -6.60 -14.35 2.29
N ILE A 70 -5.65 -15.27 2.43
CA ILE A 70 -4.24 -15.12 2.03
C ILE A 70 -3.86 -16.32 1.15
N CYS A 71 -2.90 -16.16 0.24
CA CYS A 71 -2.44 -17.28 -0.58
C CYS A 71 -1.65 -18.30 0.27
N SER A 72 -1.59 -19.57 -0.17
CA SER A 72 -0.92 -20.67 0.56
C SER A 72 0.53 -20.37 0.92
N ASP A 73 1.23 -19.69 0.01
CA ASP A 73 2.65 -19.38 0.15
C ASP A 73 2.86 -17.88 0.42
N CYS A 74 1.85 -17.21 0.98
CA CYS A 74 1.90 -15.79 1.31
C CYS A 74 2.01 -15.60 2.83
N GLY A 75 2.73 -14.57 3.24
CA GLY A 75 2.84 -14.20 4.64
C GLY A 75 3.14 -12.72 4.85
N MET A 76 3.24 -12.33 6.11
CA MET A 76 3.64 -10.99 6.50
C MET A 76 4.74 -11.07 7.56
N LEU A 77 5.81 -10.30 7.35
CA LEU A 77 6.92 -10.17 8.29
C LEU A 77 6.77 -8.87 9.08
N PHE A 78 6.65 -9.00 10.40
CA PHE A 78 6.62 -7.88 11.34
C PHE A 78 8.03 -7.58 11.83
N VAL A 79 8.55 -6.39 11.54
CA VAL A 79 9.92 -5.99 11.91
C VAL A 79 9.89 -5.05 13.10
N PHE A 80 10.48 -5.48 14.21
CA PHE A 80 10.60 -4.67 15.43
C PHE A 80 12.05 -4.23 15.65
N LYS A 81 12.26 -3.04 16.21
CA LYS A 81 13.59 -2.48 16.46
C LYS A 81 14.30 -3.10 17.68
N ASP A 82 13.52 -3.68 18.58
CA ASP A 82 13.94 -4.19 19.86
C ASP A 82 13.34 -5.58 20.14
N ARG A 83 14.11 -6.40 20.88
CA ARG A 83 13.68 -7.70 21.40
C ARG A 83 12.84 -7.47 22.65
N SER A 84 11.52 -7.51 22.50
CA SER A 84 10.59 -7.48 23.62
C SER A 84 9.46 -8.46 23.37
N PRO A 85 8.77 -8.92 24.43
CA PRO A 85 7.49 -9.59 24.27
C PRO A 85 6.53 -8.69 23.50
N ARG A 86 5.74 -9.29 22.62
CA ARG A 86 4.70 -8.60 21.86
C ARG A 86 3.42 -9.41 21.91
N THR A 87 2.31 -8.70 21.84
CA THR A 87 0.98 -9.30 21.78
C THR A 87 0.38 -9.03 20.41
N PHE A 88 -0.04 -10.08 19.73
CA PHE A 88 -0.82 -9.97 18.52
C PHE A 88 -2.30 -10.17 18.82
N VAL A 89 -3.12 -9.46 18.08
CA VAL A 89 -4.58 -9.59 18.12
C VAL A 89 -5.09 -9.92 16.73
N MET A 90 -6.08 -10.80 16.65
CA MET A 90 -6.70 -11.21 15.39
C MET A 90 -7.92 -10.31 15.08
N ARG A 91 -7.72 -8.99 15.14
CA ARG A 91 -8.80 -8.01 14.92
C ARG A 91 -9.24 -8.06 13.47
N GLU A 92 -10.54 -8.21 13.21
CA GLU A 92 -11.12 -8.18 11.84
C GLU A 92 -10.41 -9.16 10.89
N MET A 93 -10.12 -10.37 11.37
CA MET A 93 -9.53 -11.45 10.56
C MET A 93 -10.58 -12.50 10.20
N GLU A 94 -10.64 -12.84 8.92
CA GLU A 94 -11.59 -13.84 8.39
C GLU A 94 -10.97 -15.24 8.23
N PHE A 95 -9.70 -15.41 8.57
CA PHE A 95 -8.97 -16.69 8.47
C PHE A 95 -7.99 -16.87 9.63
N PRO A 96 -7.70 -18.12 10.04
CA PRO A 96 -6.70 -18.41 11.06
C PRO A 96 -5.29 -18.17 10.53
N LEU A 97 -4.36 -17.86 11.43
CA LEU A 97 -2.94 -17.68 11.13
C LEU A 97 -2.09 -18.32 12.21
N ASP A 98 -0.92 -18.77 11.78
CA ASP A 98 0.17 -19.16 12.66
C ASP A 98 1.17 -18.00 12.78
N ILE A 99 1.66 -17.77 14.00
CA ILE A 99 2.66 -16.74 14.30
C ILE A 99 3.93 -17.43 14.78
N VAL A 100 5.02 -17.18 14.07
CA VAL A 100 6.35 -17.69 14.41
C VAL A 100 7.25 -16.52 14.80
N TRP A 101 7.90 -16.63 15.96
CA TRP A 101 8.90 -15.68 16.42
C TRP A 101 10.25 -16.04 15.82
N ILE A 102 10.86 -15.09 15.12
CA ILE A 102 12.18 -15.25 14.52
C ILE A 102 13.13 -14.31 15.26
N ASP A 103 14.27 -14.86 15.68
CA ASP A 103 15.38 -14.11 16.24
C ASP A 103 16.61 -14.26 15.33
N GLY A 104 17.44 -13.23 15.29
CA GLY A 104 18.64 -13.13 14.45
C GLY A 104 19.94 -13.09 15.24
#